data_AF-A0A840ZUP3-F1
#
_entry.id   AF-A0A840ZUP3-F1
#
_cell.length_a   1.000
_cell.length_b   1.000
_cell.length_c   1.000
_cell.angle_alpha   90.00
_cell.angle_beta   90.00
_cell.angle_gamma   90.00
#
_symmetry.space_group_name_H-M   'P 1'
#
loop_
_entity.id
_entity.type
_entity.pdbx_description
1 polymer ?
#
loop_
_entity_poly.entity_id
_entity_poly.type
_entity_poly.pdbx_seq_one_letter_code
_entity_poly.pdbx_strand_id
1 'polypeptide(L)'
;MAHVSALGLELRADGAEMRQRAAIEALRGLAEGLKAAAHPDPAPGSLPAIMAAIATDPAGVGTATCPDCAGRLAWIKDASNGHIHARCEDAGCFTVLQ
;
A
#
# COMPACT_ATOMS: atom_id res chain seq x y z
N MET A 1 23.43 30.83 32.35
CA MET A 1 21.96 30.65 32.47
C MET A 1 21.45 29.53 31.59
N ALA A 2 21.69 29.53 30.26
CA ALA A 2 21.23 28.46 29.35
C ALA A 2 21.67 27.03 29.74
N HIS A 3 22.92 26.84 30.19
CA HIS A 3 23.42 25.51 30.62
C HIS A 3 22.72 24.96 31.87
N VAL A 4 22.34 25.81 32.82
CA VAL A 4 21.62 25.37 34.05
C VAL A 4 20.18 24.98 33.69
N SER A 5 19.58 25.67 32.72
CA SER A 5 18.26 25.34 32.20
C SER A 5 18.24 24.02 31.42
N ALA A 6 19.28 23.74 30.62
CA ALA A 6 19.45 22.46 29.92
C ALA A 6 19.58 21.29 30.92
N LEU A 7 20.43 21.44 31.94
CA LEU A 7 20.58 20.45 33.00
C LEU A 7 19.25 20.22 33.76
N GLY A 8 18.51 21.29 34.03
CA GLY A 8 17.20 21.21 34.68
C GLY A 8 16.13 20.50 33.86
N LEU A 9 16.24 20.46 32.53
CA LEU A 9 15.38 19.67 31.64
C LEU A 9 15.82 18.21 31.56
N GLU A 10 17.12 17.94 31.54
CA GLU A 10 17.68 16.59 31.53
C GLU A 10 17.40 15.81 32.83
N LEU A 11 17.43 16.52 33.96
CA LEU A 11 17.22 15.98 35.31
C LEU A 11 15.74 15.91 35.72
N ARG A 12 14.79 16.27 34.85
CA ARG A 12 13.37 16.09 35.18
C ARG A 12 13.05 14.61 35.36
N ALA A 13 12.29 14.31 36.41
CA ALA A 13 11.91 12.95 36.77
C ALA A 13 11.14 12.22 35.66
N ASP A 14 10.37 12.95 34.85
CA ASP A 14 9.60 12.45 33.70
C ASP A 14 10.39 12.49 32.38
N GLY A 15 11.61 13.04 32.37
CA GLY A 15 12.40 13.24 31.15
C GLY A 15 12.72 11.93 30.42
N ALA A 16 12.88 10.83 31.15
CA ALA A 16 13.08 9.50 30.56
C ALA A 16 11.81 8.98 29.88
N GLU A 17 10.65 9.12 30.53
CA GLU A 17 9.35 8.71 29.99
C GLU A 17 8.99 9.53 28.74
N MET A 18 9.20 10.85 28.79
CA MET A 18 8.97 11.73 27.65
C MET A 18 9.85 11.36 26.45
N ARG A 19 11.14 11.07 26.66
CA ARG A 19 12.04 10.61 25.59
C ARG A 19 11.62 9.26 25.02
N GLN A 20 11.20 8.32 25.86
CA GLN A 20 10.69 7.03 25.41
C GLN A 20 9.43 7.19 24.57
N ARG A 21 8.48 8.01 25.01
CA ARG A 21 7.26 8.29 24.24
C ARG A 21 7.56 8.95 22.90
N ALA A 22 8.46 9.94 22.88
CA ALA A 22 8.88 10.59 21.65
C ALA A 22 9.57 9.61 20.69
N ALA A 23 10.43 8.72 21.20
CA ALA A 23 11.08 7.68 20.41
C ALA A 23 10.06 6.67 19.85
N ILE A 24 9.07 6.24 20.64
CA ILE A 24 8.00 5.34 20.20
C ILE A 24 7.19 5.99 19.07
N GLU A 25 6.78 7.24 19.22
CA GLU A 25 6.03 7.96 18.18
C GLU A 25 6.86 8.18 16.92
N ALA A 26 8.16 8.50 17.05
CA ALA A 26 9.06 8.61 15.90
C ALA A 26 9.21 7.28 15.15
N LEU A 27 9.37 6.17 15.86
CA LEU A 27 9.45 4.83 15.26
C LEU A 27 8.13 4.42 14.59
N ARG A 28 6.98 4.76 15.19
CA ARG A 28 5.66 4.55 14.57
C ARG A 28 5.52 5.36 13.29
N GLY A 29 5.85 6.65 13.33
CA GLY A 29 5.84 7.52 12.15
C GLY A 29 6.76 7.01 11.04
N LEU A 30 7.97 6.55 11.39
CA LEU A 30 8.90 5.93 10.44
C LEU A 30 8.31 4.65 9.84
N ALA A 31 7.73 3.76 10.66
CA ALA A 31 7.14 2.52 10.18
C ALA A 31 5.98 2.77 9.21
N GLU A 32 5.09 3.72 9.52
CA GLU A 32 4.01 4.11 8.61
C GLU A 32 4.53 4.77 7.32
N GLY A 33 5.54 5.63 7.41
CA GLY A 33 6.21 6.20 6.24
C GLY A 33 6.84 5.14 5.35
N LEU A 34 7.51 4.13 5.92
CA LEU A 34 8.08 3.01 5.18
C LEU A 34 7.01 2.13 4.52
N LYS A 35 5.88 1.87 5.18
CA LYS A 35 4.76 1.13 4.59
C LYS A 35 4.18 1.87 3.38
N ALA A 36 3.95 3.18 3.50
CA ALA A 36 3.46 4.01 2.41
C ALA A 36 4.44 4.07 1.24
N ALA A 37 5.75 4.12 1.51
CA ALA A 37 6.78 4.12 0.47
C ALA A 37 6.93 2.75 -0.22
N ALA A 38 6.72 1.65 0.51
CA ALA A 38 6.79 0.29 -0.05
C ALA A 38 5.58 -0.07 -0.91
N HIS A 39 4.42 0.50 -0.61
CA HIS A 39 3.18 0.31 -1.33
C HIS A 39 2.62 1.68 -1.76
N PRO A 40 3.28 2.36 -2.71
CA PRO A 40 2.73 3.60 -3.23
C PRO A 40 1.36 3.32 -3.86
N ASP A 41 0.42 4.25 -3.68
CA ASP A 41 -0.90 4.14 -4.30
C ASP A 41 -0.72 3.85 -5.79
N PRO A 42 -1.40 2.83 -6.32
CA PRO A 42 -1.18 2.41 -7.69
C PRO A 42 -1.61 3.52 -8.64
N ALA A 43 -0.75 3.85 -9.61
CA ALA A 43 -1.04 4.89 -10.58
C ALA A 43 -2.38 4.59 -11.29
N PRO A 44 -3.22 5.60 -11.56
CA PRO A 44 -4.48 5.39 -12.26
C PRO A 44 -4.27 4.67 -13.59
N GLY A 45 -5.05 3.62 -13.83
CA GLY A 45 -4.94 2.80 -15.03
C GLY A 45 -3.75 1.83 -15.06
N SER A 46 -2.94 1.74 -14.00
CA SER A 46 -1.94 0.69 -13.87
C SER A 46 -2.58 -0.67 -13.57
N LEU A 47 -1.87 -1.77 -13.85
CA LEU A 47 -2.36 -3.12 -13.55
C LEU A 47 -2.78 -3.29 -12.08
N PRO A 48 -2.00 -2.87 -11.06
CA PRO A 48 -2.45 -2.97 -9.67
C PRO A 48 -3.73 -2.18 -9.37
N ALA A 49 -3.93 -1.01 -9.98
CA ALA A 49 -5.17 -0.24 -9.84
C ALA A 49 -6.38 -0.98 -10.46
N ILE A 50 -6.18 -1.59 -11.64
CA ILE A 50 -7.19 -2.40 -12.31
C ILE A 50 -7.54 -3.64 -11.46
N MET A 51 -6.55 -4.35 -10.94
CA MET A 51 -6.77 -5.52 -10.09
C MET A 51 -7.49 -5.16 -8.80
N ALA A 52 -7.16 -4.02 -8.16
CA ALA A 52 -7.87 -3.53 -6.99
C ALA A 52 -9.34 -3.22 -7.29
N ALA A 53 -9.64 -2.63 -8.45
CA ALA A 53 -11.02 -2.41 -8.89
C ALA A 53 -11.77 -3.73 -9.08
N ILE A 54 -11.18 -4.72 -9.76
CA ILE A 54 -11.76 -6.05 -10.00
C ILE A 54 -12.03 -6.78 -8.67
N ALA A 55 -11.13 -6.67 -7.69
CA ALA A 55 -11.29 -7.29 -6.38
C ALA A 55 -12.59 -6.81 -5.69
N THR A 56 -12.91 -5.52 -5.83
CA THR A 56 -14.12 -4.91 -5.27
C THR A 56 -15.36 -5.03 -6.16
N ASP A 57 -15.22 -5.48 -7.41
CA ASP A 57 -16.35 -5.59 -8.34
C ASP A 57 -17.34 -6.65 -7.84
N PRO A 58 -18.65 -6.33 -7.69
CA PRO A 58 -19.65 -7.33 -7.32
C PRO A 58 -19.84 -8.41 -8.39
N ALA A 59 -19.49 -8.14 -9.65
CA ALA A 59 -19.47 -9.13 -10.71
C ALA A 59 -18.32 -10.14 -10.48
N GLY A 60 -18.62 -11.42 -10.63
CA GLY A 60 -17.62 -12.49 -10.57
C GLY A 60 -16.81 -12.65 -11.86
N VAL A 61 -17.15 -11.92 -12.92
CA VAL A 61 -16.52 -12.03 -14.24
C VAL A 61 -16.72 -10.73 -15.02
N GLY A 62 -15.77 -10.37 -15.86
CA GLY A 62 -15.89 -9.16 -16.68
C GLY A 62 -14.72 -8.92 -17.61
N THR A 63 -14.67 -7.69 -18.13
CA THR A 63 -13.59 -7.21 -18.99
C THR A 63 -13.13 -5.82 -18.58
N ALA A 64 -11.83 -5.55 -18.70
CA ALA A 64 -11.22 -4.24 -18.53
C ALA A 64 -10.31 -3.91 -19.73
N THR A 65 -9.79 -2.69 -19.78
CA THR A 65 -8.78 -2.30 -20.76
C THR A 65 -7.39 -2.69 -20.26
N CYS A 66 -6.61 -3.38 -21.09
CA CYS A 66 -5.24 -3.76 -20.79
C CYS A 66 -4.35 -2.49 -20.70
N PRO A 67 -3.59 -2.30 -19.61
CA PRO A 67 -2.74 -1.12 -19.44
C PRO A 67 -1.54 -1.09 -20.40
N ASP A 68 -1.10 -2.25 -20.90
CA ASP A 68 0.12 -2.36 -21.69
C ASP A 68 -0.12 -2.20 -23.19
N CYS A 69 -1.20 -2.80 -23.72
CA CYS A 69 -1.51 -2.79 -25.15
C CYS A 69 -2.83 -2.10 -25.51
N ALA A 70 -3.59 -1.62 -24.52
CA ALA A 70 -4.96 -1.10 -24.69
C ALA A 70 -5.99 -2.12 -25.23
N GLY A 71 -5.61 -3.40 -25.35
CA GLY A 71 -6.49 -4.49 -25.73
C GLY A 71 -7.50 -4.90 -24.65
N ARG A 72 -8.29 -5.94 -24.94
CA ARG A 72 -9.27 -6.47 -23.99
C ARG A 72 -8.59 -7.36 -22.95
N LEU A 73 -8.82 -7.06 -21.66
CA LEU A 73 -8.42 -7.88 -20.52
C LEU A 73 -9.64 -8.59 -19.97
N ALA A 74 -9.77 -9.90 -20.22
CA ALA A 74 -10.83 -10.72 -19.63
C ALA A 74 -10.43 -11.18 -18.23
N TRP A 75 -11.36 -11.18 -17.28
CA TRP A 75 -11.08 -11.59 -15.91
C TRP A 75 -12.24 -12.35 -15.27
N ILE A 76 -11.91 -13.22 -14.32
CA ILE A 76 -12.85 -13.97 -13.48
C ILE A 76 -12.36 -14.01 -12.04
N LYS A 77 -13.28 -13.84 -11.10
CA LYS A 77 -13.07 -13.96 -9.66
C LYS A 77 -13.66 -15.27 -9.16
N ASP A 78 -12.81 -16.14 -8.65
CA ASP A 78 -13.23 -17.42 -8.08
C ASP A 78 -14.05 -17.17 -6.81
N ALA A 79 -15.30 -17.65 -6.82
CA ALA A 79 -16.25 -17.46 -5.72
C ALA A 79 -15.85 -18.22 -4.44
N SER A 80 -14.98 -19.22 -4.53
CA SER A 80 -14.59 -20.06 -3.39
C SER A 80 -13.47 -19.47 -2.54
N ASN A 81 -12.58 -18.68 -3.13
CA ASN A 81 -11.35 -18.19 -2.48
C ASN A 81 -11.03 -16.72 -2.80
N GLY A 82 -11.76 -16.09 -3.73
CA GLY A 82 -11.55 -14.71 -4.14
C GLY A 82 -10.37 -14.48 -5.08
N HIS A 83 -9.69 -15.53 -5.55
CA HIS A 83 -8.59 -15.42 -6.51
C HIS A 83 -9.08 -14.86 -7.84
N ILE A 84 -8.25 -14.01 -8.46
CA ILE A 84 -8.55 -13.34 -9.71
C ILE A 84 -7.65 -13.93 -10.79
N HIS A 85 -8.29 -14.47 -11.82
CA HIS A 85 -7.63 -14.88 -13.05
C HIS A 85 -7.92 -13.83 -14.12
N ALA A 86 -6.89 -13.16 -14.63
CA ALA A 86 -7.03 -12.17 -15.70
C ALA A 86 -6.08 -12.46 -16.86
N ARG A 87 -6.56 -12.32 -18.10
CA ARG A 87 -5.76 -12.55 -19.32
C ARG A 87 -6.07 -11.51 -20.37
N CYS A 88 -5.03 -10.87 -20.90
CA CYS A 88 -5.19 -10.05 -22.09
C CYS A 88 -5.39 -10.94 -23.33
N GLU A 89 -6.36 -10.60 -24.17
CA GLU A 89 -6.68 -11.37 -25.38
C GLU A 89 -5.68 -11.14 -26.51
N ASP A 90 -4.90 -10.05 -26.47
CA ASP A 90 -3.86 -9.79 -27.45
C ASP A 90 -2.69 -10.77 -27.27
N ALA A 91 -2.33 -11.43 -28.37
CA ALA A 91 -1.32 -12.47 -28.39
C ALA A 91 0.04 -11.92 -27.91
N GLY A 92 0.60 -12.55 -26.87
CA GLY A 92 1.93 -12.21 -26.34
C GLY A 92 1.98 -11.04 -25.36
N CYS A 93 0.84 -10.54 -24.88
CA CYS A 93 0.78 -9.57 -23.78
C CYS A 93 1.01 -10.26 -22.42
N PHE A 94 0.15 -10.05 -21.41
CA PHE A 94 0.32 -10.66 -20.08
C PHE A 94 -0.91 -11.47 -19.60
N THR A 95 -0.64 -12.37 -18.67
CA THR A 95 -1.65 -13.11 -17.89
C THR A 95 -1.33 -12.94 -16.41
N VAL A 96 -2.35 -12.65 -15.60
CA VAL A 96 -2.27 -12.50 -14.14
C VAL A 96 -2.99 -13.66 -13.47
N LEU A 97 -2.33 -14.23 -12.46
CA LEU A 97 -2.88 -15.23 -11.55
C LEU A 97 -2.59 -14.71 -10.14
N GLN A 98 -3.60 -14.17 -9.46
CA GLN A 98 -3.45 -13.61 -8.11
C GLN A 98 -4.51 -14.13 -7.14
#